data_AF-A0AAE6UU53-F1
#
_entry.id   AF-A0AAE6UU53-F1
#
_cell.length_a   1.000
_cell.length_b   1.000
_cell.length_c   1.000
_cell.angle_alpha   90.00
_cell.angle_beta   90.00
_cell.angle_gamma   90.00
#
_symmetry.space_group_name_H-M   'P 1'
#
loop_
_entity.id
_entity.type
_entity.pdbx_description
1 polymer ?
#
loop_
_entity_poly.entity_id
_entity_poly.type
_entity_poly.pdbx_seq_one_letter_code
_entity_poly.pdbx_strand_id
1 'polypeptide(L)'
;MLLNKRFTIGEMAKMHNIAESTLRYYDEKGIFHPSIVDPQTNYRYYTIDQFSLLDTIKFLRQLNIPLKEIKKYIDERNPAYALNLLEKQQEMMLKKQREIEYALAKMEHRIHLIKKATKAKAEQMVIKEIPQRKITAIAVAPNTTDDMFEYYIHSLQKNMRQMDDSLFSGDIGVTVAKKGLMQNEFQAYSSVFILLDYMPYEVHTSDEIKEGLYACSYHHGPYEETDATYKELLTYIDKEGYEVHGDSIEIGLIDWSVTENPEEQVTEIQIPVVKK
;
A
#
# COMPACT_ATOMS: atom_id res chain seq x y z
N MET A 1 48.22 11.97 28.17
CA MET A 1 48.61 12.44 26.82
C MET A 1 48.72 11.23 25.90
N LEU A 2 47.65 10.86 25.19
CA LEU A 2 47.71 9.89 24.08
C LEU A 2 47.70 10.71 22.78
N LEU A 3 48.68 11.61 22.61
CA LEU A 3 48.75 12.49 21.45
C LEU A 3 49.62 11.86 20.36
N ASN A 4 49.06 11.79 19.14
CA ASN A 4 49.67 11.42 17.86
C ASN A 4 49.87 9.93 17.55
N LYS A 5 48.81 9.11 17.65
CA LYS A 5 48.70 7.96 16.74
C LYS A 5 48.17 8.44 15.39
N ARG A 6 49.03 8.40 14.37
CA ARG A 6 48.65 8.57 12.96
C ARG A 6 48.13 7.23 12.46
N PHE A 7 47.00 7.25 11.79
CA PHE A 7 46.40 6.07 11.18
C PHE A 7 46.51 6.21 9.67
N THR A 8 47.01 5.17 9.03
CA THR A 8 46.93 5.05 7.57
C THR A 8 45.47 4.97 7.13
N ILE A 9 45.22 5.21 5.83
CA ILE A 9 43.88 5.04 5.26
C ILE A 9 43.30 3.65 5.49
N GLY A 10 44.12 2.60 5.42
CA GLY A 10 43.70 1.22 5.68
C GLY A 10 43.34 0.97 7.14
N GLU A 11 44.11 1.50 8.08
CA GLU A 11 43.79 1.40 9.52
C GLU A 11 42.50 2.16 9.84
N MET A 12 42.35 3.39 9.34
CA MET A 12 41.15 4.20 9.53
C MET A 12 39.91 3.49 8.98
N ALA A 13 40.00 2.97 7.74
CA ALA A 13 38.96 2.22 7.07
C ALA A 13 38.56 0.96 7.86
N LYS A 14 39.55 0.17 8.31
CA LYS A 14 39.35 -1.05 9.08
C LYS A 14 38.66 -0.79 10.42
N MET A 15 39.10 0.23 11.17
CA MET A 15 38.49 0.58 12.46
C MET A 15 37.03 1.03 12.33
N HIS A 16 36.69 1.69 11.22
CA HIS A 16 35.34 2.19 10.99
C HIS A 16 34.48 1.26 10.12
N ASN A 17 34.98 0.07 9.76
CA ASN A 17 34.32 -0.92 8.92
C ASN A 17 33.80 -0.33 7.58
N ILE A 18 34.66 0.41 6.88
CA ILE A 18 34.38 0.94 5.54
C ILE A 18 35.53 0.58 4.58
N ALA A 19 35.27 0.64 3.28
CA ALA A 19 36.33 0.44 2.29
C ALA A 19 37.26 1.67 2.24
N GLU A 20 38.56 1.45 1.99
CA GLU A 20 39.50 2.56 1.75
C GLU A 20 39.05 3.47 0.60
N SER A 21 38.41 2.89 -0.43
CA SER A 21 37.82 3.64 -1.55
C SER A 21 36.75 4.64 -1.10
N THR A 22 36.01 4.34 -0.02
CA THR A 22 35.02 5.26 0.55
C THR A 22 35.68 6.48 1.16
N LEU A 23 36.81 6.30 1.87
CA LEU A 23 37.59 7.42 2.40
C LEU A 23 38.22 8.26 1.28
N ARG A 24 38.77 7.62 0.23
CA ARG A 24 39.28 8.34 -0.94
C ARG A 24 38.18 9.15 -1.63
N TYR A 25 36.98 8.59 -1.72
CA TYR A 25 35.84 9.27 -2.30
C TYR A 25 35.36 10.45 -1.43
N TYR A 26 35.33 10.31 -0.10
CA TYR A 26 35.01 11.45 0.78
C TYR A 26 36.04 12.56 0.72
N ASP A 27 37.32 12.21 0.59
CA ASP A 27 38.42 13.17 0.35
C ASP A 27 38.21 13.91 -0.99
N GLU A 28 37.95 13.18 -2.08
CA GLU A 28 37.67 13.77 -3.40
C GLU A 28 36.43 14.70 -3.39
N LYS A 29 35.38 14.34 -2.65
CA LYS A 29 34.14 15.13 -2.55
C LYS A 29 34.21 16.26 -1.53
N GLY A 30 35.33 16.46 -0.84
CA GLY A 30 35.48 17.55 0.10
C GLY A 30 34.74 17.35 1.42
N ILE A 31 34.48 16.09 1.81
CA ILE A 31 33.62 15.73 2.95
C ILE A 31 34.45 15.30 4.15
N PHE A 32 35.52 14.56 3.91
CA PHE A 32 36.41 14.06 4.95
C PHE A 32 37.82 13.93 4.42
N HIS A 33 38.73 14.75 4.94
CA HIS A 33 40.11 14.85 4.48
C HIS A 33 41.08 14.21 5.47
N PRO A 34 42.21 13.65 5.01
CA PRO A 34 43.29 13.27 5.91
C PRO A 34 43.84 14.50 6.63
N SER A 35 44.14 14.38 7.92
CA SER A 35 44.82 15.45 8.68
C SER A 35 46.22 15.75 8.14
N ILE A 36 46.90 14.75 7.55
CA ILE A 36 48.27 14.89 7.04
C ILE A 36 48.38 14.15 5.70
N VAL A 37 48.94 14.83 4.69
CA VAL A 37 49.40 14.22 3.44
C VAL A 37 50.91 14.35 3.38
N ASP A 38 51.60 13.22 3.22
CA ASP A 38 53.06 13.19 3.08
C ASP A 38 53.46 13.84 1.73
N PRO A 39 54.27 14.91 1.73
CA PRO A 39 54.62 15.63 0.50
C PRO A 39 55.54 14.85 -0.45
N GLN A 40 56.26 13.83 0.04
CA GLN A 40 57.18 13.02 -0.76
C GLN A 40 56.50 11.79 -1.34
N THR A 41 55.62 11.14 -0.56
CA THR A 41 55.02 9.86 -0.93
C THR A 41 53.53 9.98 -1.28
N ASN A 42 52.91 11.14 -1.04
CA ASN A 42 51.48 11.40 -1.18
C ASN A 42 50.60 10.46 -0.34
N TYR A 43 51.17 9.84 0.71
CA TYR A 43 50.44 8.99 1.65
C TYR A 43 49.55 9.82 2.58
N ARG A 44 48.37 9.26 2.87
CA ARG A 44 47.32 9.89 3.69
C ARG A 44 47.34 9.34 5.11
N TYR A 45 47.35 10.24 6.08
CA TYR A 45 47.28 9.92 7.49
C TYR A 45 46.15 10.67 8.19
N TYR A 46 45.43 9.94 9.04
CA TYR A 46 44.32 10.42 9.85
C TYR A 46 44.72 10.44 11.33
N THR A 47 44.01 11.24 12.13
CA THR A 47 44.23 11.32 13.59
C THR A 47 43.02 10.80 14.36
N ILE A 48 43.23 10.48 15.64
CA ILE A 48 42.17 9.98 16.52
C ILE A 48 41.00 10.97 16.66
N ASP A 49 41.28 12.28 16.62
CA ASP A 49 40.26 13.32 16.74
C ASP A 49 39.25 13.28 15.58
N GLN A 50 39.67 12.76 14.42
CA GLN A 50 38.82 12.63 13.24
C GLN A 50 37.85 11.43 13.31
N PHE A 51 37.98 10.54 14.30
CA PHE A 51 37.10 9.37 14.43
C PHE A 51 35.65 9.82 14.66
N SER A 52 35.46 10.74 15.60
CA SER A 52 34.14 11.28 15.93
C SER A 52 33.45 11.93 14.72
N LEU A 53 34.23 12.60 13.86
CA LEU A 53 33.73 13.21 12.63
C LEU A 53 33.33 12.14 11.61
N LEU A 54 34.16 11.12 11.41
CA LEU A 54 33.84 10.02 10.49
C LEU A 54 32.63 9.21 10.95
N ASP A 55 32.50 8.94 12.25
CA ASP A 55 31.31 8.29 12.82
C ASP A 55 30.05 9.12 12.61
N THR A 56 30.15 10.45 12.75
CA THR A 56 29.04 11.37 12.44
C THR A 56 28.64 11.28 10.96
N ILE A 57 29.62 11.31 10.04
CA ILE A 57 29.36 11.18 8.60
C ILE A 57 28.69 9.84 8.30
N LYS A 58 29.18 8.74 8.89
CA LYS A 58 28.59 7.40 8.73
C LYS A 58 27.15 7.34 9.23
N PHE A 59 26.88 7.89 10.40
CA PHE A 59 25.53 7.94 10.97
C PHE A 59 24.56 8.67 10.02
N LEU A 60 24.93 9.86 9.55
CA LEU A 60 24.08 10.62 8.61
C LEU A 60 23.89 9.87 7.28
N ARG A 61 24.89 9.13 6.81
CA ARG A 61 24.77 8.26 5.63
C ARG A 61 23.82 7.08 5.86
N GLN A 62 23.84 6.46 7.04
CA GLN A 62 22.91 5.40 7.40
C GLN A 62 21.46 5.90 7.42
N LEU A 63 21.24 7.16 7.80
CA LEU A 63 19.94 7.81 7.69
C LEU A 63 19.53 8.13 6.24
N ASN A 64 20.30 7.73 5.22
CA ASN A 64 20.11 8.05 3.80
C ASN A 64 20.21 9.56 3.46
N ILE A 65 20.89 10.36 4.29
CA ILE A 65 21.11 11.78 3.99
C ILE A 65 22.11 11.90 2.83
N PRO A 66 21.82 12.69 1.78
CA PRO A 66 22.73 12.88 0.65
C PRO A 66 24.08 13.48 1.07
N LEU A 67 25.16 13.03 0.44
CA LEU A 67 26.52 13.51 0.74
C LEU A 67 26.69 15.03 0.60
N LYS A 68 25.93 15.67 -0.30
CA LYS A 68 25.90 17.12 -0.45
C LYS A 68 25.37 17.83 0.80
N GLU A 69 24.32 17.30 1.42
CA GLU A 69 23.77 17.86 2.67
C GLU A 69 24.70 17.57 3.86
N ILE A 70 25.34 16.40 3.87
CA ILE A 70 26.36 16.07 4.89
C ILE A 70 27.54 17.02 4.79
N LYS A 71 28.04 17.30 3.58
CA LYS A 71 29.13 18.28 3.38
C LYS A 71 28.75 19.63 3.98
N LYS A 72 27.56 20.14 3.66
CA LYS A 72 27.07 21.41 4.20
C LYS A 72 26.97 21.40 5.72
N TYR A 73 26.48 20.30 6.31
CA TYR A 73 26.45 20.12 7.76
C TYR A 73 27.85 20.15 8.39
N ILE A 74 28.84 19.50 7.77
CA ILE A 74 30.22 19.51 8.27
C ILE A 74 30.82 20.92 8.19
N ASP A 75 30.56 21.65 7.10
CA ASP A 75 31.07 23.01 6.88
C ASP A 75 30.44 24.05 7.84
N GLU A 76 29.16 23.90 8.18
CA GLU A 76 28.36 24.87 8.96
C GLU A 76 27.96 24.35 10.37
N ARG A 77 28.67 23.36 10.89
CA ARG A 77 28.25 22.55 12.05
C ARG A 77 27.89 23.41 13.27
N ASN A 78 26.61 23.40 13.63
CA ASN A 78 26.10 24.00 14.86
C ASN A 78 24.84 23.26 15.36
N PRO A 79 24.46 23.43 16.63
CA PRO A 79 23.30 22.72 17.21
C PRO A 79 21.98 22.95 16.47
N ALA A 80 21.71 24.18 16.02
CA ALA A 80 20.46 24.51 15.31
C ALA A 80 20.39 23.83 13.94
N TYR A 81 21.50 23.80 13.19
CA TYR A 81 21.56 23.09 11.91
C TYR A 81 21.42 21.57 12.11
N ALA A 82 22.09 21.00 13.12
CA ALA A 82 21.98 19.58 13.44
C ALA A 82 20.54 19.18 13.75
N LEU A 83 19.86 19.97 14.59
CA LEU A 83 18.46 19.74 14.94
C LEU A 83 17.57 19.77 13.69
N ASN A 84 17.67 20.83 12.88
CA ASN A 84 16.85 20.97 11.68
C ASN A 84 17.07 19.84 10.67
N LEU A 85 18.32 19.42 10.45
CA LEU A 85 18.65 18.31 9.56
C LEU A 85 18.03 16.99 10.05
N LEU A 86 18.11 16.72 11.35
CA LEU A 86 17.57 15.49 11.94
C LEU A 86 16.04 15.49 11.98
N GLU A 87 15.39 16.61 12.31
CA GLU A 87 13.92 16.75 12.28
C GLU A 87 13.38 16.53 10.86
N LYS A 88 13.98 17.17 9.86
CA LYS A 88 13.62 16.97 8.44
C LYS A 88 13.76 15.51 8.03
N GLN A 89 14.87 14.87 8.40
CA GLN A 89 15.08 13.47 8.04
C GLN A 89 14.13 12.53 8.80
N GLN A 90 13.83 12.82 10.06
CA GLN A 90 12.85 12.08 10.86
C GLN A 90 11.46 12.16 10.23
N GLU A 91 11.02 13.35 9.81
CA GLU A 91 9.73 13.54 9.14
C GLU A 91 9.64 12.71 7.84
N MET A 92 10.70 12.75 7.02
CA MET A 92 10.79 11.95 5.79
C MET A 92 10.74 10.44 6.07
N MET A 93 11.41 9.98 7.13
CA MET A 93 11.39 8.57 7.52
C MET A 93 10.03 8.13 8.05
N LEU A 94 9.36 8.97 8.86
CA LEU A 94 7.99 8.72 9.32
C LEU A 94 6.99 8.67 8.17
N LYS A 95 7.18 9.50 7.14
CA LYS A 95 6.36 9.43 5.91
C LYS A 95 6.54 8.07 5.22
N LYS A 96 7.79 7.63 5.01
CA LYS A 96 8.09 6.32 4.42
C LYS A 96 7.56 5.16 5.25
N GLN A 97 7.61 5.27 6.58
CA GLN A 97 7.03 4.26 7.47
C GLN A 97 5.53 4.10 7.19
N ARG A 98 4.79 5.21 7.12
CA ARG A 98 3.35 5.17 6.78
C ARG A 98 3.08 4.59 5.40
N GLU A 99 3.90 4.92 4.40
CA GLU A 99 3.81 4.34 3.05
C GLU A 99 4.01 2.81 3.06
N ILE A 100 4.97 2.32 3.85
CA ILE A 100 5.24 0.89 4.01
C ILE A 100 4.10 0.19 4.75
N GLU A 101 3.62 0.77 5.86
CA GLU A 101 2.49 0.22 6.63
C GLU A 101 1.23 0.08 5.76
N TYR A 102 0.95 1.10 4.93
CA TYR A 102 -0.13 1.07 3.95
C TYR A 102 0.04 -0.04 2.91
N ALA A 103 1.23 -0.17 2.33
CA ALA A 103 1.51 -1.22 1.34
C ALA A 103 1.36 -2.63 1.93
N LEU A 104 1.83 -2.84 3.17
CA LEU A 104 1.69 -4.11 3.87
C LEU A 104 0.22 -4.45 4.13
N ALA A 105 -0.58 -3.50 4.63
CA ALA A 105 -1.99 -3.72 4.89
C ALA A 105 -2.78 -4.11 3.62
N LYS A 106 -2.49 -3.46 2.49
CA LYS A 106 -3.04 -3.84 1.17
C LYS A 106 -2.65 -5.26 0.76
N MET A 107 -1.37 -5.61 0.89
CA MET A 107 -0.90 -6.96 0.54
C MET A 107 -1.58 -8.02 1.42
N GLU A 108 -1.69 -7.77 2.72
CA GLU A 108 -2.37 -8.67 3.66
C GLU A 108 -3.85 -8.87 3.29
N HIS A 109 -4.54 -7.79 2.97
CA HIS A 109 -5.93 -7.85 2.50
C HIS A 109 -6.06 -8.66 1.21
N ARG A 110 -5.22 -8.39 0.20
CA ARG A 110 -5.27 -9.13 -1.07
C ARG A 110 -4.94 -10.61 -0.89
N ILE A 111 -3.95 -10.94 -0.06
CA ILE A 111 -3.63 -12.32 0.32
C ILE A 111 -4.85 -12.99 0.99
N HIS A 112 -5.57 -12.27 1.86
CA HIS A 112 -6.78 -12.77 2.49
C HIS A 112 -7.87 -13.09 1.46
N LEU A 113 -8.16 -12.17 0.53
CA LEU A 113 -9.18 -12.37 -0.51
C LEU A 113 -8.85 -13.56 -1.42
N ILE A 114 -7.62 -13.67 -1.90
CA ILE A 114 -7.19 -14.79 -2.76
C ILE A 114 -7.27 -16.12 -2.01
N LYS A 115 -6.83 -16.16 -0.74
CA LYS A 115 -6.97 -17.36 0.12
C LYS A 115 -8.43 -17.74 0.39
N LYS A 116 -9.33 -16.76 0.45
CA LYS A 116 -10.77 -16.97 0.58
C LYS A 116 -11.34 -17.57 -0.70
N ALA A 117 -11.04 -16.98 -1.86
CA ALA A 117 -11.49 -17.46 -3.18
C ALA A 117 -11.06 -18.90 -3.47
N THR A 118 -9.78 -19.21 -3.25
CA THR A 118 -9.23 -20.56 -3.47
C THR A 118 -9.83 -21.66 -2.60
N LYS A 119 -10.48 -21.29 -1.49
CA LYS A 119 -11.22 -22.23 -0.61
C LYS A 119 -12.73 -22.21 -0.86
N ALA A 120 -13.22 -21.20 -1.58
CA ALA A 120 -14.62 -21.10 -1.93
C ALA A 120 -14.96 -22.23 -2.90
N LYS A 121 -16.07 -22.92 -2.62
CA LYS A 121 -16.63 -23.87 -3.56
C LYS A 121 -17.64 -23.12 -4.41
N ALA A 122 -17.59 -23.34 -5.71
CA ALA A 122 -18.64 -22.89 -6.62
C ALA A 122 -20.02 -23.31 -6.09
N GLU A 123 -21.01 -22.44 -6.25
CA GLU A 123 -22.43 -22.67 -5.90
C GLU A 123 -22.74 -22.81 -4.40
N GLN A 124 -21.76 -22.64 -3.50
CA GLN A 124 -22.05 -22.64 -2.06
C GLN A 124 -22.77 -21.35 -1.64
N MET A 125 -24.10 -21.42 -1.58
CA MET A 125 -24.95 -20.34 -1.10
C MET A 125 -25.10 -20.40 0.43
N VAL A 126 -24.89 -19.26 1.09
CA VAL A 126 -25.00 -19.16 2.55
C VAL A 126 -25.68 -17.86 2.94
N ILE A 127 -26.49 -17.89 3.99
CA ILE A 127 -26.92 -16.67 4.69
C ILE A 127 -26.01 -16.50 5.91
N LYS A 128 -25.34 -15.36 6.01
CA LYS A 128 -24.43 -15.03 7.11
C LYS A 128 -24.57 -13.59 7.54
N GLU A 129 -24.25 -13.33 8.81
CA GLU A 129 -24.07 -11.96 9.28
C GLU A 129 -22.76 -11.40 8.72
N ILE A 130 -22.83 -10.19 8.18
CA ILE A 130 -21.66 -9.42 7.74
C ILE A 130 -21.61 -8.15 8.57
N PRO A 131 -20.45 -7.83 9.18
CA PRO A 131 -20.29 -6.59 9.94
C PRO A 131 -20.34 -5.38 9.00
N GLN A 132 -20.54 -4.20 9.59
CA GLN A 132 -20.44 -2.95 8.88
C GLN A 132 -19.03 -2.80 8.26
N ARG A 133 -18.96 -2.33 7.02
CA ARG A 133 -17.71 -2.10 6.30
C ARG A 133 -17.61 -0.66 5.82
N LYS A 134 -16.48 -0.02 6.05
CA LYS A 134 -16.18 1.33 5.54
C LYS A 134 -15.80 1.24 4.08
N ILE A 135 -16.39 2.12 3.27
CA ILE A 135 -16.10 2.20 1.84
C ILE A 135 -15.91 3.65 1.40
N THR A 136 -15.36 3.85 0.22
CA THR A 136 -15.56 5.08 -0.56
C THR A 136 -16.23 4.69 -1.85
N ALA A 137 -17.32 5.37 -2.22
CA ALA A 137 -18.09 5.02 -3.41
C ALA A 137 -18.24 6.20 -4.38
N ILE A 138 -18.37 5.90 -5.67
CA ILE A 138 -18.81 6.84 -6.69
C ILE A 138 -19.97 6.19 -7.44
N ALA A 139 -21.08 6.92 -7.53
CA ALA A 139 -22.22 6.52 -8.33
C ALA A 139 -21.83 6.48 -9.81
N VAL A 140 -22.26 5.45 -10.53
CA VAL A 140 -22.01 5.31 -11.97
C VAL A 140 -23.27 5.58 -12.77
N ALA A 141 -23.07 6.05 -14.00
CA ALA A 141 -24.17 6.28 -14.92
C ALA A 141 -24.82 4.95 -15.35
N PRO A 142 -26.13 4.93 -15.66
CA PRO A 142 -26.75 3.77 -16.30
C PRO A 142 -26.04 3.42 -17.61
N ASN A 143 -25.91 2.13 -17.92
CA ASN A 143 -25.22 1.62 -19.12
C ASN A 143 -23.73 2.01 -19.20
N THR A 144 -23.05 2.09 -18.05
CA THR A 144 -21.59 2.25 -18.01
C THR A 144 -20.93 1.09 -18.75
N THR A 145 -20.07 1.40 -19.71
CA THR A 145 -19.24 0.41 -20.43
C THR A 145 -17.97 0.10 -19.62
N ASP A 146 -17.29 -0.99 -19.94
CA ASP A 146 -16.03 -1.39 -19.26
C ASP A 146 -14.98 -0.26 -19.27
N ASP A 147 -14.82 0.45 -20.39
CA ASP A 147 -13.92 1.62 -20.47
C ASP A 147 -14.29 2.74 -19.49
N MET A 148 -15.59 2.93 -19.24
CA MET A 148 -16.08 3.92 -18.29
C MET A 148 -15.92 3.45 -16.84
N PHE A 149 -15.93 2.13 -16.58
CA PHE A 149 -15.59 1.58 -15.27
C PHE A 149 -14.17 1.93 -14.86
N GLU A 150 -13.20 1.72 -15.74
CA GLU A 150 -11.81 2.12 -15.51
C GLU A 150 -11.68 3.61 -15.18
N TYR A 151 -12.47 4.47 -15.83
CA TYR A 151 -12.53 5.88 -15.51
C TYR A 151 -13.05 6.17 -14.09
N TYR A 152 -14.11 5.48 -13.65
CA TYR A 152 -14.64 5.64 -12.28
C TYR A 152 -13.64 5.16 -11.23
N ILE A 153 -12.91 4.06 -11.51
CA ILE A 153 -11.81 3.58 -10.66
C ILE A 153 -10.72 4.62 -10.53
N HIS A 154 -10.20 5.12 -11.64
CA HIS A 154 -9.18 6.17 -11.61
C HIS A 154 -9.66 7.43 -10.89
N SER A 155 -10.96 7.76 -11.00
CA SER A 155 -11.56 8.90 -10.30
C SER A 155 -11.65 8.68 -8.79
N LEU A 156 -12.04 7.48 -8.34
CA LEU A 156 -12.03 7.07 -6.94
C LEU A 156 -10.62 7.14 -6.33
N GLN A 157 -9.63 6.58 -7.04
CA GLN A 157 -8.23 6.59 -6.64
C GLN A 157 -7.71 8.02 -6.47
N LYS A 158 -7.99 8.89 -7.46
CA LYS A 158 -7.59 10.30 -7.43
C LYS A 158 -8.25 11.08 -6.30
N ASN A 159 -9.47 10.75 -5.90
CA ASN A 159 -10.12 11.42 -4.77
C ASN A 159 -9.52 10.99 -3.42
N MET A 160 -8.90 9.81 -3.35
CA MET A 160 -8.13 9.32 -2.19
C MET A 160 -6.71 9.89 -2.08
N ARG A 161 -6.41 10.99 -2.78
CA ARG A 161 -5.12 11.69 -3.01
C ARG A 161 -4.19 12.01 -1.83
N GLN A 162 -4.37 11.41 -0.66
CA GLN A 162 -3.40 11.43 0.44
C GLN A 162 -2.47 10.20 0.45
N MET A 163 -2.76 9.16 -0.32
CA MET A 163 -2.01 7.90 -0.33
C MET A 163 -1.59 7.58 -1.76
N ASP A 164 -0.37 7.07 -1.93
CA ASP A 164 0.31 6.81 -3.20
C ASP A 164 -0.61 6.18 -4.28
N ASP A 165 -0.46 6.60 -5.54
CA ASP A 165 -1.34 6.38 -6.70
C ASP A 165 -1.50 4.90 -7.13
N SER A 166 -0.95 3.94 -6.40
CA SER A 166 -1.02 2.50 -6.72
C SER A 166 -2.03 1.77 -5.83
N LEU A 167 -3.29 1.75 -6.25
CA LEU A 167 -4.27 0.80 -5.74
C LEU A 167 -4.19 -0.49 -6.56
N PHE A 168 -4.15 -1.64 -5.86
CA PHE A 168 -4.32 -2.94 -6.50
C PHE A 168 -5.80 -3.10 -6.87
N SER A 169 -6.12 -3.58 -8.06
CA SER A 169 -7.50 -3.71 -8.57
C SER A 169 -8.40 -4.63 -7.74
N GLY A 170 -7.83 -5.40 -6.82
CA GLY A 170 -8.52 -6.38 -5.98
C GLY A 170 -9.40 -5.84 -4.86
N ASP A 171 -9.40 -4.52 -4.63
CA ASP A 171 -10.19 -3.88 -3.56
C ASP A 171 -11.46 -3.21 -4.10
N ILE A 172 -11.72 -3.40 -5.39
CA ILE A 172 -12.81 -2.77 -6.12
C ILE A 172 -14.03 -3.67 -6.01
N GLY A 173 -15.13 -3.08 -5.56
CA GLY A 173 -16.43 -3.69 -5.66
C GLY A 173 -17.41 -2.81 -6.42
N VAL A 174 -18.50 -3.42 -6.83
CA VAL A 174 -19.61 -2.75 -7.51
C VAL A 174 -20.91 -3.08 -6.79
N THR A 175 -21.89 -2.18 -6.91
CA THR A 175 -23.22 -2.42 -6.39
C THR A 175 -24.22 -2.51 -7.52
N VAL A 176 -25.24 -3.36 -7.38
CA VAL A 176 -26.39 -3.38 -8.28
C VAL A 176 -27.62 -2.96 -7.49
N ALA A 177 -28.35 -1.96 -8.00
CA ALA A 177 -29.49 -1.41 -7.30
C ALA A 177 -30.58 -2.48 -7.10
N LYS A 178 -31.23 -2.50 -5.92
CA LYS A 178 -32.34 -3.43 -5.63
C LYS A 178 -33.38 -3.46 -6.75
N LYS A 179 -33.72 -2.30 -7.30
CA LYS A 179 -34.68 -2.19 -8.40
C LYS A 179 -34.23 -2.98 -9.63
N GLY A 180 -32.95 -2.88 -10.02
CA GLY A 180 -32.36 -3.64 -11.14
C GLY A 180 -32.34 -5.14 -10.84
N LEU A 181 -31.96 -5.53 -9.63
CA LEU A 181 -32.01 -6.94 -9.19
C LEU A 181 -33.40 -7.56 -9.36
N MET A 182 -34.44 -6.85 -8.93
CA MET A 182 -35.83 -7.32 -9.04
C MET A 182 -36.34 -7.36 -10.50
N GLN A 183 -35.65 -6.68 -11.42
CA GLN A 183 -35.94 -6.67 -12.85
C GLN A 183 -35.06 -7.64 -13.65
N ASN A 184 -34.16 -8.38 -12.99
CA ASN A 184 -33.13 -9.23 -13.59
C ASN A 184 -32.11 -8.43 -14.44
N GLU A 185 -31.85 -7.19 -14.08
CA GLU A 185 -30.82 -6.33 -14.69
C GLU A 185 -29.54 -6.37 -13.83
N PHE A 186 -28.85 -7.52 -13.82
CA PHE A 186 -27.73 -7.75 -12.90
C PHE A 186 -26.46 -6.98 -13.26
N GLN A 187 -26.26 -6.65 -14.54
CA GLN A 187 -25.12 -5.86 -15.01
C GLN A 187 -25.35 -4.34 -14.93
N ALA A 188 -26.50 -3.90 -14.40
CA ALA A 188 -26.83 -2.48 -14.25
C ALA A 188 -26.24 -1.92 -12.95
N TYR A 189 -24.91 -1.84 -12.89
CA TYR A 189 -24.21 -1.34 -11.71
C TYR A 189 -24.62 0.11 -11.37
N SER A 190 -24.81 0.38 -10.09
CA SER A 190 -25.25 1.68 -9.54
C SER A 190 -24.10 2.48 -8.92
N SER A 191 -23.07 1.80 -8.42
CA SER A 191 -21.87 2.44 -7.90
C SER A 191 -20.67 1.52 -7.99
N VAL A 192 -19.49 2.13 -7.93
CA VAL A 192 -18.21 1.48 -7.77
C VAL A 192 -17.64 1.95 -6.44
N PHE A 193 -17.02 1.05 -5.68
CA PHE A 193 -16.48 1.37 -4.37
C PHE A 193 -15.16 0.67 -4.09
N ILE A 194 -14.45 1.17 -3.07
CA ILE A 194 -13.24 0.54 -2.52
C ILE A 194 -13.45 0.26 -1.04
N LEU A 195 -13.09 -0.94 -0.59
CA LEU A 195 -13.10 -1.34 0.83
C LEU A 195 -11.97 -0.64 1.59
N LEU A 196 -12.27 -0.15 2.80
CA LEU A 196 -11.33 0.64 3.61
C LEU A 196 -11.03 0.04 4.98
N ASP A 197 -11.67 -1.07 5.36
CA ASP A 197 -11.51 -1.64 6.72
C ASP A 197 -10.11 -2.19 7.00
N TYR A 198 -9.35 -2.51 5.95
CA TYR A 198 -7.99 -2.99 6.09
C TYR A 198 -6.96 -1.86 6.25
N MET A 199 -7.38 -0.58 6.12
CA MET A 199 -6.44 0.54 6.18
C MET A 199 -5.82 0.68 7.58
N PRO A 200 -4.50 0.89 7.70
CA PRO A 200 -3.81 0.94 8.99
C PRO A 200 -4.04 2.25 9.76
N TYR A 201 -4.83 3.17 9.21
CA TYR A 201 -5.17 4.46 9.78
C TYR A 201 -6.65 4.74 9.57
N GLU A 202 -7.19 5.69 10.35
CA GLU A 202 -8.58 6.07 10.25
C GLU A 202 -8.84 6.82 8.93
N VAL A 203 -9.72 6.27 8.11
CA VAL A 203 -10.22 6.94 6.90
C VAL A 203 -11.57 7.56 7.23
N HIS A 204 -11.67 8.87 7.03
CA HIS A 204 -12.93 9.60 7.16
C HIS A 204 -13.72 9.44 5.86
N THR A 205 -14.77 8.62 5.92
CA THR A 205 -15.75 8.43 4.85
C THR A 205 -17.15 8.45 5.46
N SER A 206 -18.13 8.97 4.71
CA SER A 206 -19.55 8.86 5.04
C SER A 206 -20.20 7.61 4.45
N ASP A 207 -19.52 6.94 3.53
CA ASP A 207 -20.07 5.79 2.82
C ASP A 207 -19.77 4.49 3.60
N GLU A 208 -20.78 3.65 3.71
CA GLU A 208 -20.71 2.39 4.44
C GLU A 208 -21.54 1.30 3.76
N ILE A 209 -21.05 0.08 3.85
CA ILE A 209 -21.89 -1.11 3.71
C ILE A 209 -22.41 -1.43 5.10
N LYS A 210 -23.73 -1.42 5.27
CA LYS A 210 -24.38 -1.65 6.55
C LYS A 210 -24.13 -3.07 7.06
N GLU A 211 -24.10 -3.24 8.37
CA GLU A 211 -24.17 -4.56 8.98
C GLU A 211 -25.54 -5.21 8.74
N GLY A 212 -25.57 -6.53 8.71
CA GLY A 212 -26.83 -7.27 8.60
C GLY A 212 -26.65 -8.70 8.10
N LEU A 213 -27.77 -9.34 7.79
CA LEU A 213 -27.79 -10.64 7.13
C LEU A 213 -27.63 -10.46 5.62
N TYR A 214 -26.73 -11.24 5.05
CA TYR A 214 -26.48 -11.27 3.62
C TYR A 214 -26.57 -12.71 3.13
N ALA A 215 -27.30 -12.90 2.04
CA ALA A 215 -27.19 -14.10 1.23
C ALA A 215 -25.98 -13.94 0.30
N CYS A 216 -25.05 -14.89 0.37
CA CYS A 216 -23.81 -14.83 -0.37
C CYS A 216 -23.62 -16.06 -1.23
N SER A 217 -23.04 -15.87 -2.41
CA SER A 217 -22.59 -16.94 -3.31
C SER A 217 -21.29 -16.53 -3.99
N TYR A 218 -20.58 -17.51 -4.55
CA TYR A 218 -19.38 -17.29 -5.34
C TYR A 218 -19.66 -17.67 -6.78
N HIS A 219 -19.45 -16.72 -7.68
CA HIS A 219 -19.41 -16.96 -9.10
C HIS A 219 -17.97 -17.32 -9.49
N HIS A 220 -17.79 -18.40 -10.24
CA HIS A 220 -16.52 -18.81 -10.82
C HIS A 220 -16.63 -18.64 -12.33
N GLY A 221 -15.69 -17.90 -12.91
CA GLY A 221 -15.73 -17.52 -14.32
C GLY A 221 -15.88 -16.01 -14.53
N PRO A 222 -16.07 -15.61 -15.80
CA PRO A 222 -16.15 -14.20 -16.20
C PRO A 222 -17.30 -13.46 -15.52
N TYR A 223 -17.09 -12.20 -15.14
CA TYR A 223 -18.13 -11.41 -14.45
C TYR A 223 -19.39 -11.18 -15.31
N GLU A 224 -19.28 -11.28 -16.63
CA GLU A 224 -20.40 -11.19 -17.57
C GLU A 224 -21.41 -12.34 -17.39
N GLU A 225 -21.01 -13.42 -16.73
CA GLU A 225 -21.84 -14.61 -16.48
C GLU A 225 -22.44 -14.67 -15.07
N THR A 226 -22.25 -13.62 -14.25
CA THR A 226 -22.78 -13.56 -12.87
C THR A 226 -24.31 -13.63 -12.82
N ASP A 227 -24.99 -13.32 -13.92
CA ASP A 227 -26.44 -13.45 -14.12
C ASP A 227 -27.00 -14.82 -13.69
N ALA A 228 -26.27 -15.91 -13.98
CA ALA A 228 -26.69 -17.25 -13.61
C ALA A 228 -26.68 -17.42 -12.09
N THR A 229 -25.59 -17.00 -11.44
CA THR A 229 -25.43 -17.07 -9.99
C THR A 229 -26.43 -16.18 -9.26
N TYR A 230 -26.76 -15.00 -9.80
CA TYR A 230 -27.82 -14.14 -9.25
C TYR A 230 -29.18 -14.82 -9.23
N LYS A 231 -29.59 -15.44 -10.34
CA LYS A 231 -30.89 -16.13 -10.45
C LYS A 231 -31.01 -17.26 -9.44
N GLU A 232 -29.96 -18.04 -9.28
CA GLU A 232 -29.93 -19.12 -8.31
C GLU A 232 -29.94 -18.59 -6.86
N LEU A 233 -29.16 -17.54 -6.57
CA LEU A 233 -29.11 -16.92 -5.25
C LEU A 233 -30.46 -16.31 -4.86
N LEU A 234 -31.17 -15.66 -5.79
CA LEU A 234 -32.52 -15.13 -5.56
C LEU A 234 -33.52 -16.26 -5.28
N THR A 235 -33.42 -17.38 -5.99
CA THR A 235 -34.24 -18.58 -5.74
C THR A 235 -33.96 -19.16 -4.36
N TYR A 236 -32.70 -19.21 -3.95
CA TYR A 236 -32.27 -19.66 -2.63
C TYR A 236 -32.80 -18.75 -1.51
N ILE A 237 -32.71 -17.42 -1.67
CA ILE A 237 -33.25 -16.43 -0.72
C ILE A 237 -34.74 -16.67 -0.48
N ASP A 238 -35.52 -16.85 -1.54
CA ASP A 238 -36.96 -17.09 -1.46
C ASP A 238 -37.28 -18.39 -0.72
N LYS A 239 -36.56 -19.47 -1.06
CA LYS A 239 -36.70 -20.81 -0.47
C LYS A 239 -36.38 -20.86 1.02
N GLU A 240 -35.36 -20.11 1.46
CA GLU A 240 -34.99 -20.02 2.88
C GLU A 240 -35.89 -19.08 3.70
N GLY A 241 -36.91 -18.47 3.07
CA GLY A 241 -37.88 -17.61 3.75
C GLY A 241 -37.38 -16.20 4.02
N TYR A 242 -36.48 -15.69 3.16
CA TYR A 242 -35.95 -14.33 3.23
C TYR A 242 -36.41 -13.50 2.03
N GLU A 243 -36.29 -12.18 2.14
CA GLU A 243 -36.51 -11.23 1.05
C GLU A 243 -35.32 -10.26 0.90
N VAL A 244 -35.11 -9.75 -0.31
CA VAL A 244 -34.04 -8.80 -0.63
C VAL A 244 -34.28 -7.46 0.07
N HIS A 245 -33.29 -6.98 0.82
CA HIS A 245 -33.35 -5.79 1.66
C HIS A 245 -32.26 -4.76 1.32
N GLY A 246 -32.05 -4.50 0.02
CA GLY A 246 -31.13 -3.46 -0.43
C GLY A 246 -30.43 -3.82 -1.71
N ASP A 247 -29.43 -3.01 -2.04
CA ASP A 247 -28.57 -3.19 -3.21
C ASP A 247 -27.62 -4.36 -2.99
N SER A 248 -27.35 -5.13 -4.05
CA SER A 248 -26.33 -6.18 -3.98
C SER A 248 -24.94 -5.57 -4.05
N ILE A 249 -23.98 -6.38 -3.64
CA ILE A 249 -22.57 -6.06 -3.64
C ILE A 249 -21.83 -7.18 -4.37
N GLU A 250 -20.93 -6.82 -5.26
CA GLU A 250 -20.01 -7.74 -5.92
C GLU A 250 -18.58 -7.34 -5.59
N ILE A 251 -17.77 -8.34 -5.23
CA ILE A 251 -16.36 -8.14 -4.92
C ILE A 251 -15.55 -9.18 -5.70
N GLY A 252 -14.66 -8.70 -6.57
CA GLY A 252 -13.71 -9.53 -7.31
C GLY A 252 -12.63 -10.06 -6.37
N LEU A 253 -12.75 -11.33 -5.95
CA LEU A 253 -11.75 -11.96 -5.09
C LEU A 253 -10.53 -12.44 -5.89
N ILE A 254 -10.78 -12.91 -7.12
CA ILE A 254 -9.76 -13.17 -8.15
C ILE A 254 -10.25 -12.47 -9.42
N ASP A 255 -9.47 -11.49 -9.88
CA ASP A 255 -9.76 -10.67 -11.05
C ASP A 255 -8.56 -10.67 -12.02
N TRP A 256 -8.64 -9.85 -13.07
CA TRP A 256 -7.64 -9.73 -14.12
C TRP A 256 -6.21 -9.38 -13.62
N SER A 257 -6.05 -8.81 -12.42
CA SER A 257 -4.72 -8.57 -11.84
C SER A 257 -4.04 -9.82 -11.30
N VAL A 258 -4.81 -10.88 -11.05
CA VAL A 258 -4.31 -12.14 -10.48
C VAL A 258 -4.20 -13.21 -11.56
N THR A 259 -5.12 -13.24 -12.52
CA THR A 259 -5.12 -14.23 -13.61
C THR A 259 -5.55 -13.60 -14.93
N GLU A 260 -4.89 -14.02 -16.01
CA GLU A 260 -5.31 -13.70 -17.39
C GLU A 260 -6.38 -14.66 -17.91
N ASN A 261 -6.66 -15.76 -17.18
CA ASN A 261 -7.66 -16.76 -17.55
C ASN A 261 -9.03 -16.37 -16.95
N PRO A 262 -10.03 -16.00 -17.75
CA PRO A 262 -11.35 -15.62 -17.24
C PRO A 262 -12.04 -16.72 -16.41
N GLU A 263 -11.78 -17.99 -16.72
CA GLU A 263 -12.35 -19.15 -16.00
C GLU A 263 -11.81 -19.29 -14.56
N GLU A 264 -10.68 -18.66 -14.26
CA GLU A 264 -10.09 -18.66 -12.91
C GLU A 264 -10.59 -17.49 -12.05
N GLN A 265 -11.35 -16.57 -12.63
CA GLN A 265 -11.92 -15.44 -11.89
C GLN A 265 -12.95 -15.92 -10.87
N VAL A 266 -13.02 -15.20 -9.76
CA VAL A 266 -13.94 -15.51 -8.66
C VAL A 266 -14.52 -14.22 -8.11
N THR A 267 -15.83 -14.08 -8.19
CA THR A 267 -16.59 -12.93 -7.68
C THR A 267 -17.50 -13.39 -6.54
N GLU A 268 -17.44 -12.73 -5.39
CA GLU A 268 -18.43 -12.94 -4.32
C GLU A 268 -19.59 -11.98 -4.51
N ILE A 269 -20.78 -12.55 -4.69
CA ILE A 269 -22.05 -11.80 -4.72
C ILE A 269 -22.65 -11.81 -3.33
N GLN A 270 -23.06 -10.66 -2.83
CA GLN A 270 -23.66 -10.48 -1.51
C GLN A 270 -24.95 -9.68 -1.64
N ILE A 271 -26.08 -10.26 -1.27
CA ILE A 271 -27.41 -9.61 -1.31
C ILE A 271 -27.88 -9.44 0.14
N PRO A 272 -28.12 -8.20 0.61
CA PRO A 272 -28.69 -7.98 1.94
C PRO A 272 -30.10 -8.56 2.00
N VAL A 273 -30.43 -9.23 3.10
CA VAL A 273 -31.71 -9.91 3.27
C VAL A 273 -32.34 -9.66 4.64
N VAL A 274 -33.66 -9.73 4.70
CA VAL A 274 -34.42 -9.79 5.95
C VAL A 274 -35.36 -10.98 5.91
N LYS A 275 -35.70 -11.51 7.09
CA LYS A 275 -36.63 -12.64 7.19
C LYS A 275 -38.04 -12.16 6.86
N LYS A 276 -38.78 -12.95 6.08
CA LYS A 276 -40.20 -12.72 5.76
C LYS A 276 -41.09 -12.81 6.99
#